data_AF-A0A3S1ST36-F1
#
_entry.id   AF-A0A3S1ST36-F1
#
_cell.length_a   1.000
_cell.length_b   1.000
_cell.length_c   1.000
_cell.angle_alpha   90.00
_cell.angle_beta   90.00
_cell.angle_gamma   90.00
#
_symmetry.space_group_name_H-M   'P 1'
#
loop_
_entity.id
_entity.type
_entity.pdbx_description
1 polymer ?
#
loop_
_entity_poly.entity_id
_entity_poly.type
_entity_poly.pdbx_seq_one_letter_code
_entity_poly.pdbx_strand_id
1 'polypeptide(L)'
;NNARTTTTAEIGARIATVSASNGGNPGANFGGGGGAGIVLNAGGDLTNHGDVLGGTGGALATGGTAIVMGDSGSIVNDGRITGGRAGVSASAGAAIDLRNGGTVFNSGVIIGGEGNGGHAGGSNGPAGGTGSGGAPGYIPLTPSNGNGGTGIVGANLAVLNVGEITGGDSFFGRANAITFTGGVNTLSLRNGSIITGNVVVESGATGSLMLGDYDTLPSTPAFNVSKLVNTATVGASDEFVGFTSFNKAGTNTVTLTGTGAQDWTIDQGTLVGDTNSFGGNLTFSGVNTGAVVFDQASDGTYAGTITGPGHFGKAGAGTLTLSGDASDLAGNLGVMGGTLDIDTQLTSFTGIIATDGTDPDEWATARVSGSATWTADVLRVGDSNGDSKGKGSLIVENGGQVFNDSGVVAYGAGSTGSAVISGNDSGWTLVDAIAVGLFGNGSLSIENGGQVSSGNNAIVGWDAQATGIVNITGPGSVWTGDSIIAVGVLGKGTLTLS
;
A
#
# COMPACT_ATOMS: atom_id res chain seq x y z
N ASN A 1 -38.37 19.18 -9.58
CA ASN A 1 -37.55 20.41 -9.55
C ASN A 1 -37.24 20.80 -8.11
N ASN A 2 -36.24 20.16 -7.49
CA ASN A 2 -35.59 20.69 -6.30
C ASN A 2 -34.16 21.00 -6.70
N ALA A 3 -33.94 22.22 -7.19
CA ALA A 3 -32.59 22.74 -7.36
C ALA A 3 -32.01 22.91 -5.95
N ARG A 4 -31.13 22.00 -5.53
CA ARG A 4 -30.23 22.23 -4.40
C ARG A 4 -29.33 23.37 -4.86
N THR A 5 -29.55 24.58 -4.35
CA THR A 5 -28.62 25.69 -4.55
C THR A 5 -27.32 25.31 -3.83
N THR A 6 -26.37 24.74 -4.56
CA THR A 6 -25.03 24.50 -4.05
C THR A 6 -24.38 25.86 -3.83
N THR A 7 -24.05 26.19 -2.58
CA THR A 7 -23.24 27.38 -2.30
C THR A 7 -21.83 27.08 -2.80
N THR A 8 -21.37 27.82 -3.80
CA THR A 8 -20.00 27.71 -4.32
C THR A 8 -19.22 28.96 -3.93
N ALA A 9 -18.07 28.78 -3.30
CA ALA A 9 -17.13 29.86 -2.96
C ALA A 9 -15.77 29.57 -3.61
N GLU A 10 -15.19 30.57 -4.27
CA GLU A 10 -13.89 30.47 -4.94
C GLU A 10 -12.98 31.63 -4.52
N ILE A 11 -11.74 31.31 -4.12
CA ILE A 11 -10.69 32.29 -3.82
C ILE A 11 -9.71 32.28 -5.00
N GLY A 12 -10.02 33.08 -6.03
CA GLY A 12 -9.48 32.93 -7.39
C GLY A 12 -8.03 33.36 -7.65
N ALA A 13 -7.18 33.64 -6.65
CA ALA A 13 -5.78 34.00 -6.89
C ALA A 13 -4.83 33.55 -5.76
N ARG A 14 -3.61 33.13 -6.13
CA ARG A 14 -2.51 32.74 -5.21
C ARG A 14 -2.06 33.81 -4.21
N ILE A 15 -2.54 35.05 -4.34
CA ILE A 15 -2.20 36.20 -3.49
C ILE A 15 -3.44 36.70 -2.70
N ALA A 16 -4.62 36.12 -2.91
CA ALA A 16 -5.80 36.50 -2.15
C ALA A 16 -5.71 35.97 -0.72
N THR A 17 -5.89 36.84 0.27
CA THR A 17 -5.86 36.48 1.70
C THR A 17 -7.22 36.73 2.32
N VAL A 18 -7.80 35.71 2.96
CA VAL A 18 -8.95 35.81 3.86
C VAL A 18 -8.43 35.72 5.29
N SER A 19 -8.64 36.77 6.10
CA SER A 19 -8.24 36.79 7.51
C SER A 19 -9.40 37.10 8.41
N ALA A 20 -9.61 36.28 9.43
CA ALA A 20 -10.62 36.54 10.44
C ALA A 20 -10.23 37.66 11.42
N SER A 21 -11.21 38.14 12.19
CA SER A 21 -10.97 39.08 13.28
C SER A 21 -10.22 38.43 14.45
N ASN A 22 -9.22 39.13 15.00
CA ASN A 22 -8.51 38.72 16.22
C ASN A 22 -9.31 39.08 17.48
N GLY A 23 -9.06 38.33 18.56
CA GLY A 23 -9.72 38.44 19.85
C GLY A 23 -9.45 39.69 20.70
N GLY A 24 -8.81 40.74 20.15
CA GLY A 24 -8.51 41.97 20.90
C GLY A 24 -7.15 42.00 21.62
N ASN A 25 -6.82 43.16 22.21
CA ASN A 25 -5.46 43.65 22.45
C ASN A 25 -4.60 42.79 23.42
N PRO A 26 -3.32 42.47 23.12
CA PRO A 26 -2.43 41.64 23.94
C PRO A 26 -2.07 42.16 25.35
N GLY A 27 -2.62 43.30 25.78
CA GLY A 27 -2.33 43.96 27.05
C GLY A 27 -3.47 43.95 28.08
N ALA A 28 -4.65 43.42 27.74
CA ALA A 28 -5.74 43.23 28.69
C ALA A 28 -5.75 41.78 29.19
N ASN A 29 -5.97 41.56 30.48
CA ASN A 29 -5.99 40.22 31.08
C ASN A 29 -7.08 39.30 30.53
N PHE A 30 -8.04 39.82 29.74
CA PHE A 30 -9.16 39.07 29.18
C PHE A 30 -9.41 39.51 27.73
N GLY A 31 -9.02 38.69 26.76
CA GLY A 31 -9.33 38.87 25.35
C GLY A 31 -10.49 37.97 24.90
N GLY A 32 -11.14 38.32 23.78
CA GLY A 32 -12.10 37.46 23.09
C GLY A 32 -11.41 36.33 22.30
N GLY A 33 -12.18 35.34 21.86
CA GLY A 33 -11.70 34.30 20.95
C GLY A 33 -11.40 34.85 19.55
N GLY A 34 -10.55 34.15 18.80
CA GLY A 34 -10.35 34.41 17.38
C GLY A 34 -11.60 34.04 16.57
N GLY A 35 -11.92 34.85 15.55
CA GLY A 35 -12.99 34.54 14.60
C GLY A 35 -12.59 33.45 13.60
N ALA A 36 -13.56 32.81 12.95
CA ALA A 36 -13.29 31.96 11.79
C ALA A 36 -13.02 32.78 10.53
N GLY A 37 -12.13 32.28 9.67
CA GLY A 37 -11.82 32.90 8.38
C GLY A 37 -13.02 32.78 7.43
N ILE A 38 -13.50 31.56 7.23
CA ILE A 38 -14.63 31.22 6.37
C ILE A 38 -15.61 30.35 7.14
N VAL A 39 -16.90 30.66 7.02
CA VAL A 39 -17.98 29.86 7.60
C VAL A 39 -19.04 29.56 6.53
N LEU A 40 -19.23 28.29 6.22
CA LEU A 40 -20.27 27.79 5.32
C LEU A 40 -21.31 27.01 6.11
N ASN A 41 -22.27 27.72 6.72
CA ASN A 41 -23.25 27.12 7.65
C ASN A 41 -24.12 26.02 7.03
N ALA A 42 -24.41 26.10 5.73
CA ALA A 42 -25.24 25.12 5.00
C ALA A 42 -24.40 24.12 4.17
N GLY A 43 -23.09 24.04 4.44
CA GLY A 43 -22.15 23.31 3.59
C GLY A 43 -21.93 23.99 2.23
N GLY A 44 -21.44 23.24 1.25
CA GLY A 44 -21.16 23.72 -0.10
C GLY A 44 -19.77 23.35 -0.61
N ASP A 45 -19.39 23.93 -1.75
CA ASP A 45 -18.09 23.70 -2.38
C ASP A 45 -17.20 24.94 -2.18
N LEU A 46 -15.99 24.73 -1.69
CA LEU A 46 -14.97 25.77 -1.51
C LEU A 46 -13.72 25.39 -2.30
N THR A 47 -13.27 26.29 -3.17
CA THR A 47 -11.96 26.19 -3.81
C THR A 47 -11.05 27.31 -3.30
N ASN A 48 -9.94 26.94 -2.68
CA ASN A 48 -8.95 27.86 -2.15
C ASN A 48 -7.62 27.80 -2.91
N HIS A 49 -7.32 28.88 -3.64
CA HIS A 49 -6.01 29.10 -4.26
C HIS A 49 -5.09 30.01 -3.45
N GLY A 50 -5.60 30.69 -2.41
CA GLY A 50 -4.88 31.73 -1.65
C GLY A 50 -4.62 31.37 -0.18
N ASP A 51 -4.49 32.37 0.68
CA ASP A 51 -4.30 32.20 2.12
C ASP A 51 -5.62 32.33 2.88
N VAL A 52 -5.98 31.37 3.73
CA VAL A 52 -7.12 31.44 4.65
C VAL A 52 -6.62 31.32 6.09
N LEU A 53 -6.86 32.35 6.90
CA LEU A 53 -6.32 32.47 8.25
C LEU A 53 -7.45 32.57 9.28
N GLY A 54 -7.41 31.67 10.26
CA GLY A 54 -8.19 31.80 11.49
C GLY A 54 -7.69 32.96 12.34
N GLY A 55 -8.59 33.58 13.10
CA GLY A 55 -8.27 34.73 13.95
C GLY A 55 -7.41 34.30 15.13
N THR A 56 -6.44 35.12 15.51
CA THR A 56 -5.66 34.88 16.73
C THR A 56 -6.52 35.14 17.97
N GLY A 57 -6.45 34.24 18.95
CA GLY A 57 -7.10 34.43 20.25
C GLY A 57 -6.46 35.59 21.03
N GLY A 58 -7.28 36.34 21.77
CA GLY A 58 -6.78 37.31 22.73
C GLY A 58 -6.18 36.63 23.97
N ALA A 59 -5.69 37.39 24.96
CA ALA A 59 -5.16 36.80 26.19
C ALA A 59 -6.17 35.83 26.84
N LEU A 60 -5.72 34.61 27.17
CA LEU A 60 -6.54 33.54 27.76
C LEU A 60 -7.71 33.04 26.88
N ALA A 61 -7.69 33.32 25.58
CA ALA A 61 -8.73 32.93 24.65
C ALA A 61 -8.20 32.10 23.47
N THR A 62 -9.08 31.27 22.92
CA THR A 62 -8.76 30.31 21.87
C THR A 62 -8.57 30.98 20.51
N GLY A 63 -7.70 30.38 19.69
CA GLY A 63 -7.59 30.73 18.28
C GLY A 63 -8.84 30.30 17.51
N GLY A 64 -9.22 31.07 16.49
CA GLY A 64 -10.35 30.76 15.61
C GLY A 64 -9.99 29.73 14.55
N THR A 65 -10.95 28.90 14.15
CA THR A 65 -10.76 27.93 13.06
C THR A 65 -10.68 28.64 11.70
N ALA A 66 -9.77 28.26 10.80
CA ALA A 66 -9.68 28.96 9.51
C ALA A 66 -10.93 28.75 8.64
N ILE A 67 -11.40 27.51 8.51
CA ILE A 67 -12.62 27.16 7.75
C ILE A 67 -13.53 26.28 8.60
N VAL A 68 -14.80 26.70 8.72
CA VAL A 68 -15.86 25.95 9.40
C VAL A 68 -16.98 25.64 8.41
N MET A 69 -17.40 24.38 8.34
CA MET A 69 -18.54 23.92 7.56
C MET A 69 -19.63 23.40 8.49
N GLY A 70 -20.81 24.01 8.40
CA GLY A 70 -21.97 23.67 9.24
C GLY A 70 -22.79 22.48 8.73
N ASP A 71 -22.58 22.04 7.49
CA ASP A 71 -23.15 20.83 6.89
C ASP A 71 -22.11 20.24 5.91
N SER A 72 -22.37 19.08 5.33
CA SER A 72 -21.48 18.41 4.38
C SER A 72 -21.11 19.29 3.17
N GLY A 73 -19.85 19.20 2.73
CA GLY A 73 -19.33 19.99 1.63
C GLY A 73 -18.00 19.47 1.07
N SER A 74 -17.45 20.16 0.08
CA SER A 74 -16.16 19.86 -0.52
C SER A 74 -15.21 21.04 -0.38
N ILE A 75 -13.96 20.77 -0.01
CA ILE A 75 -12.88 21.74 0.01
C ILE A 75 -11.80 21.26 -0.95
N VAL A 76 -11.47 22.07 -1.94
CA VAL A 76 -10.32 21.91 -2.83
C VAL A 76 -9.31 22.97 -2.46
N ASN A 77 -8.14 22.57 -1.94
CA ASN A 77 -7.08 23.47 -1.51
C ASN A 77 -5.81 23.23 -2.33
N ASP A 78 -5.35 24.24 -3.06
CA ASP A 78 -3.99 24.34 -3.61
C ASP A 78 -3.24 25.59 -3.08
N GLY A 79 -3.91 26.41 -2.26
CA GLY A 79 -3.35 27.49 -1.46
C GLY A 79 -2.93 27.05 -0.05
N ARG A 80 -2.98 27.98 0.90
CA ARG A 80 -2.63 27.74 2.31
C ARG A 80 -3.81 28.02 3.23
N ILE A 81 -4.07 27.10 4.16
CA ILE A 81 -5.08 27.24 5.21
C ILE A 81 -4.37 27.15 6.55
N THR A 82 -4.56 28.11 7.44
CA THR A 82 -3.88 28.15 8.75
C THR A 82 -4.85 28.51 9.87
N GLY A 83 -4.96 27.63 10.86
CA GLY A 83 -5.74 27.86 12.06
C GLY A 83 -5.23 29.06 12.86
N GLY A 84 -6.13 29.69 13.61
CA GLY A 84 -5.79 30.85 14.43
C GLY A 84 -4.88 30.47 15.58
N ARG A 85 -3.85 31.28 15.85
CA ARG A 85 -2.94 31.07 16.98
C ARG A 85 -3.68 31.19 18.32
N ALA A 86 -3.25 30.40 19.30
CA ALA A 86 -3.71 30.50 20.68
C ALA A 86 -3.38 31.86 21.32
N GLY A 87 -4.23 32.30 22.25
CA GLY A 87 -3.88 33.28 23.27
C GLY A 87 -2.89 32.72 24.30
N VAL A 88 -2.45 33.58 25.23
CA VAL A 88 -1.66 33.15 26.40
C VAL A 88 -2.48 32.12 27.19
N SER A 89 -2.01 30.88 27.32
CA SER A 89 -2.64 29.77 28.06
C SER A 89 -4.04 29.35 27.56
N ALA A 90 -4.21 29.26 26.24
CA ALA A 90 -5.43 28.73 25.59
C ALA A 90 -5.06 27.79 24.44
N SER A 91 -6.03 27.06 23.88
CA SER A 91 -5.81 26.21 22.70
C SER A 91 -5.88 27.02 21.40
N ALA A 92 -5.10 26.61 20.41
CA ALA A 92 -5.17 27.21 19.08
C ALA A 92 -6.35 26.65 18.27
N GLY A 93 -6.74 27.36 17.22
CA GLY A 93 -7.83 26.97 16.33
C GLY A 93 -7.38 25.92 15.32
N ALA A 94 -8.31 25.07 14.88
CA ALA A 94 -8.03 24.13 13.80
C ALA A 94 -7.87 24.87 12.45
N ALA A 95 -7.24 24.25 11.46
CA ALA A 95 -7.29 24.81 10.11
C ALA A 95 -8.67 24.57 9.47
N ILE A 96 -9.17 23.33 9.49
CA ILE A 96 -10.45 22.93 8.90
C ILE A 96 -11.29 22.16 9.92
N ASP A 97 -12.58 22.50 9.99
CA ASP A 97 -13.57 21.85 10.86
C ASP A 97 -14.82 21.44 10.05
N LEU A 98 -15.01 20.12 9.91
CA LEU A 98 -16.03 19.45 9.09
C LEU A 98 -16.81 18.40 9.91
N ARG A 99 -17.33 18.75 11.09
CA ARG A 99 -18.04 17.79 11.98
C ARG A 99 -19.26 17.09 11.37
N ASN A 100 -19.85 17.64 10.30
CA ASN A 100 -21.04 17.08 9.64
C ASN A 100 -20.74 16.38 8.30
N GLY A 101 -19.48 16.01 8.06
CA GLY A 101 -19.07 15.31 6.84
C GLY A 101 -18.49 16.22 5.78
N GLY A 102 -17.84 15.62 4.80
CA GLY A 102 -17.35 16.31 3.62
C GLY A 102 -16.06 15.74 3.07
N THR A 103 -15.61 16.35 1.98
CA THR A 103 -14.37 15.97 1.30
C THR A 103 -13.36 17.10 1.39
N VAL A 104 -12.11 16.76 1.68
CA VAL A 104 -10.97 17.70 1.58
C VAL A 104 -9.99 17.13 0.57
N PHE A 105 -9.84 17.79 -0.56
CA PHE A 105 -8.76 17.58 -1.50
C PHE A 105 -7.67 18.61 -1.23
N ASN A 106 -6.51 18.18 -0.73
CA ASN A 106 -5.39 19.05 -0.42
C ASN A 106 -4.20 18.77 -1.34
N SER A 107 -3.82 19.77 -2.13
CA SER A 107 -2.58 19.85 -2.90
C SER A 107 -1.68 21.03 -2.47
N GLY A 108 -2.18 21.87 -1.56
CA GLY A 108 -1.46 22.98 -0.96
C GLY A 108 -1.01 22.67 0.47
N VAL A 109 -1.15 23.65 1.36
CA VAL A 109 -0.68 23.57 2.75
C VAL A 109 -1.83 23.78 3.73
N ILE A 110 -2.00 22.89 4.70
CA ILE A 110 -2.98 22.99 5.78
C ILE A 110 -2.23 22.91 7.11
N ILE A 111 -2.31 23.96 7.95
CA ILE A 111 -1.62 24.00 9.24
C ILE A 111 -2.59 24.36 10.36
N GLY A 112 -2.65 23.55 11.40
CA GLY A 112 -3.34 23.92 12.63
C GLY A 112 -2.72 25.16 13.29
N GLY A 113 -3.50 25.89 14.09
CA GLY A 113 -2.99 27.09 14.74
C GLY A 113 -1.86 26.79 15.73
N GLU A 114 -0.88 27.68 15.83
CA GLU A 114 0.21 27.54 16.79
C GLU A 114 -0.26 27.74 18.24
N GLY A 115 0.24 26.91 19.15
CA GLY A 115 0.06 27.06 20.60
C GLY A 115 0.90 28.20 21.18
N ASN A 116 0.91 28.32 22.53
CA ASN A 116 1.75 29.31 23.21
C ASN A 116 2.99 28.68 23.90
N GLY A 117 4.07 29.46 24.00
CA GLY A 117 5.41 29.00 24.40
C GLY A 117 5.69 28.95 25.90
N GLY A 118 4.70 28.72 26.76
CA GLY A 118 4.94 28.55 28.20
C GLY A 118 3.80 29.02 29.08
N HIS A 119 3.75 28.46 30.29
CA HIS A 119 2.78 28.65 31.38
C HIS A 119 1.59 27.67 31.36
N ALA A 120 1.73 26.59 32.14
CA ALA A 120 0.61 25.88 32.75
C ALA A 120 0.16 26.68 33.99
N GLY A 121 -1.06 27.21 33.96
CA GLY A 121 -1.68 27.90 35.10
C GLY A 121 -2.12 29.32 34.79
N GLY A 122 -3.43 29.54 34.78
CA GLY A 122 -4.09 30.84 34.69
C GLY A 122 -5.61 30.67 34.67
N SER A 123 -6.33 31.48 35.45
CA SER A 123 -7.79 31.49 35.58
C SER A 123 -8.40 32.59 34.68
N ASN A 124 -9.46 32.26 33.95
CA ASN A 124 -9.97 33.06 32.82
C ASN A 124 -11.32 33.76 33.13
N GLY A 125 -11.59 34.88 32.43
CA GLY A 125 -12.75 35.77 32.57
C GLY A 125 -13.81 35.64 31.45
N PRO A 126 -14.76 36.60 31.32
CA PRO A 126 -16.06 36.38 30.67
C PRO A 126 -16.06 36.16 29.14
N ALA A 127 -17.09 35.46 28.65
CA ALA A 127 -17.21 34.88 27.30
C ALA A 127 -17.31 35.89 26.13
N GLY A 128 -16.68 35.53 25.00
CA GLY A 128 -16.94 36.09 23.66
C GLY A 128 -18.13 35.40 22.95
N GLY A 129 -18.70 36.07 21.94
CA GLY A 129 -20.05 35.83 21.38
C GLY A 129 -20.29 34.51 20.62
N THR A 130 -21.57 34.15 20.52
CA THR A 130 -22.15 32.86 20.07
C THR A 130 -22.27 32.70 18.54
N GLY A 131 -21.34 33.23 17.75
CA GLY A 131 -21.37 33.10 16.28
C GLY A 131 -21.00 31.69 15.81
N SER A 132 -21.56 31.23 14.69
CA SER A 132 -21.41 29.87 14.13
C SER A 132 -20.00 29.50 13.61
N GLY A 133 -18.99 30.30 13.93
CA GLY A 133 -17.57 30.03 13.67
C GLY A 133 -16.63 30.77 14.62
N GLY A 134 -17.14 31.41 15.69
CA GLY A 134 -16.28 31.92 16.76
C GLY A 134 -15.84 30.76 17.63
N ALA A 135 -14.56 30.67 17.98
CA ALA A 135 -14.16 29.72 19.01
C ALA A 135 -14.96 30.02 20.30
N PRO A 136 -15.45 28.99 21.02
CA PRO A 136 -16.27 29.22 22.20
C PRO A 136 -15.52 30.13 23.18
N GLY A 137 -16.17 31.24 23.56
CA GLY A 137 -15.73 32.00 24.71
C GLY A 137 -15.78 31.11 25.96
N TYR A 138 -14.78 31.26 26.84
CA TYR A 138 -14.64 30.69 28.19
C TYR A 138 -15.57 29.51 28.58
N ILE A 139 -14.96 28.34 28.80
CA ILE A 139 -15.56 27.20 29.51
C ILE A 139 -14.91 27.08 30.90
N PRO A 140 -15.66 27.24 32.02
CA PRO A 140 -15.11 27.20 33.38
C PRO A 140 -14.39 25.90 33.73
N LEU A 141 -13.30 26.01 34.50
CA LEU A 141 -12.69 24.95 35.32
C LEU A 141 -12.03 23.77 34.57
N THR A 142 -11.68 23.93 33.29
CA THR A 142 -10.80 22.99 32.59
C THR A 142 -9.42 23.61 32.38
N PRO A 143 -8.34 23.04 32.97
CA PRO A 143 -6.98 23.44 32.62
C PRO A 143 -6.77 23.20 31.13
N SER A 144 -6.61 24.24 30.31
CA SER A 144 -6.19 24.07 28.93
C SER A 144 -4.70 24.33 28.82
N ASN A 145 -3.95 23.28 28.53
CA ASN A 145 -2.58 23.44 28.04
C ASN A 145 -2.63 24.22 26.73
N GLY A 146 -1.60 25.02 26.48
CA GLY A 146 -1.42 25.87 25.31
C GLY A 146 -1.24 25.11 24.00
N ASN A 147 -2.08 24.11 23.74
CA ASN A 147 -1.93 23.13 22.69
C ASN A 147 -2.08 23.79 21.32
N GLY A 148 -1.32 23.28 20.36
CA GLY A 148 -1.54 23.58 18.95
C GLY A 148 -2.92 23.10 18.50
N GLY A 149 -3.39 23.65 17.39
CA GLY A 149 -4.65 23.31 16.76
C GLY A 149 -4.49 22.11 15.84
N THR A 150 -5.55 21.33 15.64
CA THR A 150 -5.54 20.25 14.65
C THR A 150 -5.50 20.82 13.23
N GLY A 151 -4.81 20.17 12.29
CA GLY A 151 -4.91 20.53 10.88
C GLY A 151 -6.35 20.41 10.36
N ILE A 152 -6.90 19.19 10.41
CA ILE A 152 -8.28 18.88 10.00
C ILE A 152 -9.00 18.12 11.12
N VAL A 153 -10.22 18.53 11.48
CA VAL A 153 -11.06 17.81 12.44
C VAL A 153 -12.47 17.63 11.91
N GLY A 154 -13.07 16.46 12.12
CA GLY A 154 -14.46 16.22 11.75
C GLY A 154 -14.85 14.74 11.72
N ALA A 155 -16.05 14.45 11.21
CA ALA A 155 -16.61 13.10 11.12
C ALA A 155 -17.18 12.87 9.72
N ASN A 156 -17.24 11.61 9.26
CA ASN A 156 -17.65 11.26 7.89
C ASN A 156 -16.82 11.98 6.81
N LEU A 157 -15.50 12.02 7.04
CA LEU A 157 -14.56 12.74 6.19
C LEU A 157 -13.95 11.84 5.12
N ALA A 158 -13.82 12.38 3.92
CA ALA A 158 -12.90 11.87 2.91
C ALA A 158 -11.77 12.89 2.71
N VAL A 159 -10.57 12.59 3.20
CA VAL A 159 -9.40 13.44 3.04
C VAL A 159 -8.50 12.83 1.97
N LEU A 160 -8.22 13.57 0.91
CA LEU A 160 -7.33 13.20 -0.17
C LEU A 160 -6.16 14.18 -0.15
N ASN A 161 -4.98 13.69 0.14
CA ASN A 161 -3.80 14.53 0.30
C ASN A 161 -2.77 14.24 -0.78
N VAL A 162 -2.20 15.31 -1.34
CA VAL A 162 -1.03 15.34 -2.21
C VAL A 162 -0.10 16.51 -1.84
N GLY A 163 -0.43 17.24 -0.76
CA GLY A 163 0.33 18.36 -0.21
C GLY A 163 0.64 18.18 1.28
N GLU A 164 0.78 19.30 2.01
CA GLU A 164 1.12 19.29 3.43
C GLU A 164 -0.11 19.42 4.33
N ILE A 165 -0.21 18.56 5.34
CA ILE A 165 -1.16 18.69 6.47
C ILE A 165 -0.38 18.56 7.78
N THR A 166 -0.40 19.64 8.56
CA THR A 166 0.41 19.79 9.77
C THR A 166 -0.47 20.17 10.95
N GLY A 167 -0.31 19.45 12.07
CA GLY A 167 -0.86 19.88 13.35
C GLY A 167 -0.05 21.06 13.89
N GLY A 168 -0.70 22.01 14.55
CA GLY A 168 -0.04 23.16 15.15
C GLY A 168 0.98 22.75 16.21
N ASP A 169 2.09 23.48 16.30
CA ASP A 169 3.13 23.21 17.28
C ASP A 169 2.84 23.92 18.60
N SER A 170 3.41 23.41 19.70
CA SER A 170 3.31 24.06 21.00
C SER A 170 4.42 23.61 21.94
N PHE A 171 4.55 24.27 23.08
CA PHE A 171 5.45 23.82 24.14
C PHE A 171 5.14 22.39 24.63
N PHE A 172 3.87 21.96 24.54
CA PHE A 172 3.42 20.62 24.95
C PHE A 172 3.54 19.58 23.83
N GLY A 173 4.16 19.98 22.71
CA GLY A 173 4.29 19.18 21.51
C GLY A 173 3.27 19.56 20.44
N ARG A 174 3.39 18.87 19.33
CA ARG A 174 2.57 19.06 18.15
C ARG A 174 1.20 18.40 18.31
N ALA A 175 0.16 19.12 17.88
CA ALA A 175 -1.19 18.60 17.77
C ALA A 175 -1.33 17.58 16.64
N ASN A 176 -2.49 16.94 16.57
CA ASN A 176 -2.81 16.03 15.48
C ASN A 176 -2.84 16.79 14.14
N ALA A 177 -2.33 16.18 13.08
CA ALA A 177 -2.54 16.66 11.72
C ALA A 177 -4.02 16.49 11.34
N ILE A 178 -4.61 15.33 11.66
CA ILE A 178 -6.01 15.01 11.37
C ILE A 178 -6.64 14.30 12.56
N THR A 179 -7.90 14.61 12.87
CA THR A 179 -8.68 13.90 13.88
C THR A 179 -10.08 13.58 13.35
N PHE A 180 -10.37 12.29 13.21
CA PHE A 180 -11.68 11.77 12.84
C PHE A 180 -12.51 11.49 14.10
N THR A 181 -13.50 12.34 14.35
CA THR A 181 -14.27 12.37 15.60
C THR A 181 -15.50 11.45 15.58
N GLY A 182 -15.79 10.79 14.46
CA GLY A 182 -16.95 9.91 14.32
C GLY A 182 -17.20 9.45 12.88
N GLY A 183 -18.17 8.55 12.71
CA GLY A 183 -18.64 8.11 11.40
C GLY A 183 -17.61 7.28 10.61
N VAL A 184 -17.79 7.20 9.30
CA VAL A 184 -16.92 6.44 8.38
C VAL A 184 -15.98 7.39 7.65
N ASN A 185 -14.68 7.23 7.84
CA ASN A 185 -13.69 8.17 7.34
C ASN A 185 -12.68 7.48 6.42
N THR A 186 -12.21 8.22 5.42
CA THR A 186 -11.14 7.81 4.53
C THR A 186 -10.02 8.84 4.52
N LEU A 187 -8.78 8.37 4.63
CA LEU A 187 -7.59 9.16 4.34
C LEU A 187 -6.89 8.52 3.15
N SER A 188 -6.72 9.28 2.07
CA SER A 188 -5.92 8.87 0.94
C SER A 188 -4.61 9.65 0.89
N LEU A 189 -3.50 8.92 0.90
CA LEU A 189 -2.15 9.44 0.78
C LEU A 189 -1.63 9.20 -0.63
N ARG A 190 -1.45 10.29 -1.36
CA ARG A 190 -0.90 10.33 -2.73
C ARG A 190 0.54 10.82 -2.75
N ASN A 191 1.21 10.71 -3.88
CA ASN A 191 2.59 11.13 -4.05
C ASN A 191 2.76 12.64 -3.78
N GLY A 192 3.60 13.00 -2.81
CA GLY A 192 3.74 14.37 -2.34
C GLY A 192 2.99 14.67 -1.04
N SER A 193 2.21 13.70 -0.53
CA SER A 193 1.63 13.80 0.81
C SER A 193 2.71 13.96 1.87
N ILE A 194 2.58 15.03 2.66
CA ILE A 194 3.36 15.26 3.86
C ILE A 194 2.37 15.40 5.02
N ILE A 195 2.48 14.51 5.99
CA ILE A 195 1.74 14.57 7.25
C ILE A 195 2.73 14.88 8.35
N THR A 196 2.44 15.90 9.16
CA THR A 196 3.26 16.27 10.31
C THR A 196 2.38 16.39 11.55
N GLY A 197 2.51 15.42 12.45
CA GLY A 197 1.59 15.21 13.57
C GLY A 197 0.71 13.98 13.35
N ASN A 198 0.00 13.54 14.38
CA ASN A 198 -0.73 12.28 14.31
C ASN A 198 -2.02 12.41 13.50
N VAL A 199 -2.43 11.31 12.88
CA VAL A 199 -3.76 11.09 12.31
C VAL A 199 -4.49 10.13 13.23
N VAL A 200 -5.57 10.59 13.84
CA VAL A 200 -6.27 9.82 14.88
C VAL A 200 -7.71 9.53 14.46
N VAL A 201 -8.08 8.25 14.50
CA VAL A 201 -9.47 7.77 14.43
C VAL A 201 -9.97 7.59 15.86
N GLU A 202 -10.89 8.44 16.31
CA GLU A 202 -11.41 8.38 17.68
C GLU A 202 -12.33 7.17 17.89
N SER A 203 -12.53 6.81 19.16
CA SER A 203 -13.44 5.72 19.53
C SER A 203 -14.85 5.97 19.00
N GLY A 204 -15.43 4.97 18.30
CA GLY A 204 -16.74 5.08 17.66
C GLY A 204 -16.70 5.60 16.22
N ALA A 205 -15.53 6.01 15.71
CA ALA A 205 -15.29 6.23 14.29
C ALA A 205 -14.70 4.98 13.64
N THR A 206 -14.82 4.88 12.31
CA THR A 206 -14.04 3.95 11.50
C THR A 206 -13.15 4.73 10.54
N GLY A 207 -11.95 4.20 10.28
CA GLY A 207 -10.96 4.82 9.42
C GLY A 207 -10.41 3.83 8.41
N SER A 208 -10.46 4.20 7.14
CA SER A 208 -9.77 3.51 6.04
C SER A 208 -8.60 4.35 5.54
N LEU A 209 -7.42 3.74 5.48
CA LEU A 209 -6.23 4.33 4.88
C LEU A 209 -6.08 3.78 3.46
N MET A 210 -6.02 4.69 2.50
CA MET A 210 -5.80 4.41 1.09
C MET A 210 -4.44 4.93 0.67
N LEU A 211 -3.65 4.11 -0.01
CA LEU A 211 -2.36 4.50 -0.58
C LEU A 211 -2.45 4.55 -2.11
N GLY A 212 -1.96 5.64 -2.70
CA GLY A 212 -1.67 5.75 -4.14
C GLY A 212 -2.84 6.04 -5.08
N ASP A 213 -4.06 6.30 -4.58
CA ASP A 213 -5.19 6.53 -5.48
C ASP A 213 -4.94 7.73 -6.43
N TYR A 214 -5.28 7.58 -7.72
CA TYR A 214 -5.16 8.65 -8.72
C TYR A 214 -3.74 9.23 -8.92
N ASP A 215 -2.70 8.57 -8.39
CA ASP A 215 -1.30 8.94 -8.67
C ASP A 215 -0.90 8.52 -10.08
N THR A 216 -0.43 9.48 -10.88
CA THR A 216 0.05 9.23 -12.25
C THR A 216 1.57 9.05 -12.32
N LEU A 217 2.28 9.23 -11.21
CA LEU A 217 3.72 9.05 -11.14
C LEU A 217 4.06 7.57 -10.84
N PRO A 218 5.05 6.99 -11.52
CA PRO A 218 5.30 5.54 -11.49
C PRO A 218 5.84 5.02 -10.14
N SER A 219 6.47 5.87 -9.33
CA SER A 219 7.01 5.53 -8.02
C SER A 219 6.54 6.53 -6.96
N THR A 220 5.91 6.04 -5.89
CA THR A 220 5.54 6.86 -4.74
C THR A 220 6.55 6.70 -3.61
N PRO A 221 6.52 7.58 -2.58
CA PRO A 221 7.38 7.45 -1.42
C PRO A 221 7.09 6.16 -0.68
N ALA A 222 8.10 5.63 0.00
CA ALA A 222 7.92 4.50 0.90
C ALA A 222 6.98 4.87 2.07
N PHE A 223 6.07 3.96 2.43
CA PHE A 223 5.20 4.07 3.59
C PHE A 223 5.70 3.16 4.71
N ASN A 224 5.95 3.73 5.89
CA ASN A 224 6.43 2.95 7.04
C ASN A 224 5.23 2.42 7.85
N VAL A 225 4.96 1.11 7.75
CA VAL A 225 3.82 0.46 8.41
C VAL A 225 4.00 0.33 9.92
N SER A 226 5.21 0.50 10.46
CA SER A 226 5.42 0.57 11.93
C SER A 226 4.81 1.81 12.57
N LYS A 227 4.35 2.77 11.76
CA LYS A 227 3.62 3.95 12.24
C LYS A 227 2.12 3.72 12.38
N LEU A 228 1.61 2.57 11.93
CA LEU A 228 0.21 2.16 12.05
C LEU A 228 -0.01 1.46 13.40
N VAL A 229 -0.89 2.00 14.23
CA VAL A 229 -1.24 1.41 15.53
C VAL A 229 -2.75 1.50 15.79
N ASN A 230 -3.28 0.55 16.56
CA ASN A 230 -4.69 0.63 16.98
C ASN A 230 -4.88 1.63 18.13
N THR A 231 -3.88 1.76 19.00
CA THR A 231 -3.88 2.64 20.17
C THR A 231 -2.54 3.35 20.25
N ALA A 232 -2.56 4.66 20.46
CA ALA A 232 -1.34 5.44 20.62
C ALA A 232 -0.52 4.96 21.83
N THR A 233 0.76 4.75 21.62
CA THR A 233 1.73 4.35 22.64
C THR A 233 2.56 5.56 23.05
N VAL A 234 2.59 5.86 24.35
CA VAL A 234 3.35 7.00 24.88
C VAL A 234 4.85 6.81 24.60
N GLY A 235 5.46 7.78 23.92
CA GLY A 235 6.89 7.77 23.59
C GLY A 235 7.25 6.98 22.33
N ALA A 236 6.28 6.40 21.63
CA ALA A 236 6.48 5.79 20.32
C ALA A 236 6.40 6.83 19.19
N SER A 237 6.92 6.49 18.02
CA SER A 237 6.83 7.28 16.79
C SER A 237 5.54 7.00 16.01
N ASP A 238 4.44 6.72 16.72
CA ASP A 238 3.14 6.41 16.14
C ASP A 238 2.63 7.62 15.36
N GLU A 239 2.06 7.39 14.18
CA GLU A 239 1.52 8.49 13.36
C GLU A 239 0.06 8.24 12.99
N PHE A 240 -0.30 7.01 12.62
CA PHE A 240 -1.65 6.66 12.17
C PHE A 240 -2.32 5.75 13.19
N VAL A 241 -3.29 6.29 13.93
CA VAL A 241 -3.89 5.65 15.10
C VAL A 241 -5.36 5.30 14.83
N GLY A 242 -5.73 4.04 15.06
CA GLY A 242 -7.13 3.57 15.05
C GLY A 242 -7.72 3.23 13.68
N PHE A 243 -6.90 3.14 12.63
CA PHE A 243 -7.33 2.64 11.32
C PHE A 243 -7.59 1.14 11.35
N THR A 244 -8.62 0.70 10.64
CA THR A 244 -9.05 -0.71 10.61
C THR A 244 -9.16 -1.28 9.19
N SER A 245 -8.91 -0.47 8.17
CA SER A 245 -8.98 -0.86 6.76
C SER A 245 -7.83 -0.23 6.01
N PHE A 246 -7.09 -1.04 5.25
CA PHE A 246 -5.88 -0.63 4.55
C PHE A 246 -5.98 -1.06 3.09
N ASN A 247 -5.87 -0.08 2.19
CA ASN A 247 -6.12 -0.30 0.78
C ASN A 247 -4.98 0.27 -0.07
N LYS A 248 -4.63 -0.46 -1.13
CA LYS A 248 -3.82 0.04 -2.23
C LYS A 248 -4.72 0.25 -3.44
N ALA A 249 -4.76 1.47 -3.96
CA ALA A 249 -5.45 1.82 -5.20
C ALA A 249 -4.54 2.65 -6.11
N GLY A 250 -5.03 2.97 -7.30
CA GLY A 250 -4.25 3.65 -8.33
C GLY A 250 -3.22 2.75 -9.00
N THR A 251 -2.76 3.12 -10.19
CA THR A 251 -1.90 2.28 -11.03
C THR A 251 -0.41 2.33 -10.65
N ASN A 252 -0.05 3.17 -9.69
CA ASN A 252 1.32 3.38 -9.21
C ASN A 252 1.83 2.24 -8.33
N THR A 253 3.14 2.26 -8.07
CA THR A 253 3.81 1.39 -7.10
C THR A 253 4.01 2.10 -5.76
N VAL A 254 3.61 1.45 -4.66
CA VAL A 254 3.86 1.88 -3.27
C VAL A 254 4.76 0.85 -2.60
N THR A 255 5.84 1.30 -1.98
CA THR A 255 6.73 0.45 -1.17
C THR A 255 6.39 0.58 0.31
N LEU A 256 6.15 -0.54 0.98
CA LEU A 256 6.01 -0.64 2.43
C LEU A 256 7.39 -0.89 3.07
N THR A 257 7.58 -0.31 4.24
CA THR A 257 8.80 -0.46 5.04
C THR A 257 8.45 -0.63 6.52
N GLY A 258 9.38 -1.13 7.32
CA GLY A 258 9.13 -1.41 8.73
C GLY A 258 8.30 -2.67 8.94
N THR A 259 7.93 -2.91 10.19
CA THR A 259 7.15 -4.07 10.61
C THR A 259 5.67 -3.72 10.75
N GLY A 260 4.79 -4.52 10.15
CA GLY A 260 3.34 -4.35 10.20
C GLY A 260 2.61 -5.68 9.96
N ALA A 261 1.41 -5.81 10.51
CA ALA A 261 0.58 -7.02 10.42
C ALA A 261 -0.84 -6.71 9.95
N GLN A 262 -0.97 -5.67 9.13
CA GLN A 262 -2.26 -5.23 8.61
C GLN A 262 -2.72 -6.12 7.46
N ASP A 263 -4.03 -6.36 7.40
CA ASP A 263 -4.67 -6.92 6.22
C ASP A 263 -4.77 -5.85 5.14
N TRP A 264 -4.28 -6.14 3.93
CA TRP A 264 -4.30 -5.22 2.80
C TRP A 264 -5.26 -5.69 1.72
N THR A 265 -6.09 -4.76 1.24
CA THR A 265 -6.87 -4.94 0.01
C THR A 265 -6.18 -4.19 -1.14
N ILE A 266 -5.93 -4.87 -2.24
CA ILE A 266 -5.23 -4.33 -3.41
C ILE A 266 -6.21 -4.27 -4.59
N ASP A 267 -6.57 -3.05 -4.99
CA ASP A 267 -7.45 -2.81 -6.12
C ASP A 267 -6.65 -2.67 -7.43
N GLN A 268 -5.61 -1.84 -7.42
CA GLN A 268 -4.81 -1.50 -8.59
C GLN A 268 -3.35 -1.20 -8.24
N GLY A 269 -2.49 -1.31 -9.25
CA GLY A 269 -1.06 -0.99 -9.14
C GLY A 269 -0.33 -2.02 -8.30
N THR A 270 0.86 -1.66 -7.81
CA THR A 270 1.74 -2.60 -7.11
C THR A 270 1.99 -2.16 -5.66
N LEU A 271 1.82 -3.09 -4.72
CA LEU A 271 2.26 -2.94 -3.33
C LEU A 271 3.53 -3.78 -3.13
N VAL A 272 4.65 -3.14 -2.84
CA VAL A 272 5.96 -3.78 -2.64
C VAL A 272 6.27 -3.81 -1.15
N GLY A 273 6.86 -4.89 -0.66
CA GLY A 273 7.28 -5.03 0.73
C GLY A 273 8.04 -6.32 0.94
N ASP A 274 8.37 -6.64 2.18
CA ASP A 274 8.94 -7.93 2.61
C ASP A 274 8.04 -8.60 3.66
N THR A 275 8.45 -9.76 4.16
CA THR A 275 7.74 -10.45 5.27
C THR A 275 7.66 -9.67 6.58
N ASN A 276 8.47 -8.63 6.79
CA ASN A 276 8.33 -7.78 7.96
C ASN A 276 7.16 -6.81 7.78
N SER A 277 7.01 -6.25 6.59
CA SER A 277 5.95 -5.30 6.26
C SER A 277 4.60 -5.95 5.94
N PHE A 278 4.61 -7.21 5.50
CA PHE A 278 3.42 -8.01 5.18
C PHE A 278 3.19 -9.09 6.26
N GLY A 279 2.64 -8.70 7.41
CA GLY A 279 2.28 -9.66 8.47
C GLY A 279 0.81 -10.11 8.50
N GLY A 280 -0.08 -9.46 7.73
CA GLY A 280 -1.51 -9.79 7.64
C GLY A 280 -1.87 -10.44 6.30
N ASN A 281 -3.17 -10.63 6.03
CA ASN A 281 -3.67 -11.22 4.79
C ASN A 281 -3.63 -10.23 3.62
N LEU A 282 -3.55 -10.77 2.39
CA LEU A 282 -3.55 -10.01 1.15
C LEU A 282 -4.77 -10.39 0.30
N THR A 283 -5.58 -9.41 -0.06
CA THR A 283 -6.81 -9.61 -0.84
C THR A 283 -6.80 -8.73 -2.09
N PHE A 284 -6.91 -9.32 -3.26
CA PHE A 284 -7.06 -8.60 -4.51
C PHE A 284 -8.54 -8.37 -4.83
N SER A 285 -8.97 -7.10 -4.85
CA SER A 285 -10.36 -6.73 -5.14
C SER A 285 -10.59 -6.33 -6.61
N GLY A 286 -9.55 -5.85 -7.30
CA GLY A 286 -9.61 -5.47 -8.71
C GLY A 286 -9.36 -6.65 -9.64
N VAL A 287 -10.00 -6.67 -10.82
CA VAL A 287 -9.84 -7.75 -11.80
C VAL A 287 -8.52 -7.58 -12.55
N ASN A 288 -7.50 -8.39 -12.25
CA ASN A 288 -6.20 -8.44 -12.94
C ASN A 288 -5.43 -7.09 -13.01
N THR A 289 -5.66 -6.18 -12.07
CA THR A 289 -5.02 -4.85 -12.06
C THR A 289 -4.15 -4.59 -10.83
N GLY A 290 -4.31 -5.41 -9.78
CA GLY A 290 -3.53 -5.32 -8.54
C GLY A 290 -2.35 -6.29 -8.55
N ALA A 291 -1.24 -5.89 -7.95
CA ALA A 291 -0.06 -6.71 -7.77
C ALA A 291 0.53 -6.54 -6.37
N VAL A 292 1.10 -7.61 -5.83
CA VAL A 292 2.01 -7.55 -4.67
C VAL A 292 3.38 -8.07 -5.07
N VAL A 293 4.44 -7.45 -4.59
CA VAL A 293 5.81 -7.93 -4.77
C VAL A 293 6.47 -8.04 -3.40
N PHE A 294 6.89 -9.26 -3.06
CA PHE A 294 7.78 -9.51 -1.95
C PHE A 294 9.22 -9.26 -2.41
N ASP A 295 9.77 -8.08 -2.14
CA ASP A 295 11.19 -7.77 -2.33
C ASP A 295 11.98 -8.23 -1.11
N GLN A 296 12.28 -9.52 -1.10
CA GLN A 296 12.78 -10.23 0.06
C GLN A 296 14.31 -10.30 0.04
N ALA A 297 14.99 -9.39 0.73
CA ALA A 297 16.45 -9.34 0.77
C ALA A 297 17.09 -10.44 1.66
N SER A 298 16.40 -10.85 2.73
CA SER A 298 16.83 -11.88 3.69
C SER A 298 15.74 -12.93 3.84
N ASP A 299 16.06 -14.15 4.27
CA ASP A 299 15.05 -15.21 4.42
C ASP A 299 13.90 -14.80 5.36
N GLY A 300 12.68 -15.18 5.00
CA GLY A 300 11.47 -14.90 5.77
C GLY A 300 10.30 -15.82 5.43
N THR A 301 9.34 -15.94 6.34
CA THR A 301 8.14 -16.75 6.17
C THR A 301 6.89 -15.86 6.15
N TYR A 302 6.04 -16.03 5.16
CA TYR A 302 4.74 -15.38 5.06
C TYR A 302 3.61 -16.37 5.31
N ALA A 303 2.86 -16.14 6.40
CA ALA A 303 1.80 -17.03 6.87
C ALA A 303 0.38 -16.50 6.60
N GLY A 304 0.24 -15.27 6.09
CA GLY A 304 -1.06 -14.69 5.72
C GLY A 304 -1.63 -15.35 4.48
N THR A 305 -2.95 -15.32 4.33
CA THR A 305 -3.60 -15.82 3.11
C THR A 305 -3.45 -14.84 1.94
N ILE A 306 -3.50 -15.35 0.71
CA ILE A 306 -3.50 -14.56 -0.52
C ILE A 306 -4.72 -14.96 -1.34
N THR A 307 -5.62 -14.01 -1.61
CA THR A 307 -6.89 -14.30 -2.27
C THR A 307 -7.18 -13.32 -3.40
N GLY A 308 -7.77 -13.82 -4.49
CA GLY A 308 -8.26 -13.00 -5.60
C GLY A 308 -7.36 -12.99 -6.84
N PRO A 309 -7.74 -12.23 -7.88
CA PRO A 309 -7.18 -12.36 -9.23
C PRO A 309 -5.93 -11.51 -9.48
N GLY A 310 -5.23 -11.05 -8.44
CA GLY A 310 -4.07 -10.18 -8.62
C GLY A 310 -2.79 -10.92 -8.95
N HIS A 311 -1.76 -10.15 -9.28
CA HIS A 311 -0.43 -10.65 -9.58
C HIS A 311 0.43 -10.78 -8.32
N PHE A 312 1.25 -11.80 -8.26
CA PHE A 312 2.21 -12.01 -7.17
C PHE A 312 3.63 -12.03 -7.71
N GLY A 313 4.54 -11.29 -7.06
CA GLY A 313 5.96 -11.26 -7.38
C GLY A 313 6.82 -11.63 -6.19
N LYS A 314 7.89 -12.38 -6.45
CA LYS A 314 9.01 -12.59 -5.53
C LYS A 314 10.27 -12.00 -6.14
N ALA A 315 10.86 -11.02 -5.48
CA ALA A 315 12.14 -10.39 -5.80
C ALA A 315 13.08 -10.45 -4.60
N GLY A 316 14.30 -9.91 -4.75
CA GLY A 316 15.32 -9.93 -3.71
C GLY A 316 16.01 -11.29 -3.54
N ALA A 317 17.23 -11.27 -3.02
CA ALA A 317 18.12 -12.45 -2.99
C ALA A 317 17.71 -13.52 -1.95
N GLY A 318 16.90 -13.16 -0.95
CA GLY A 318 16.49 -14.07 0.12
C GLY A 318 15.42 -15.08 -0.30
N THR A 319 15.16 -16.02 0.59
CA THR A 319 14.07 -17.01 0.48
C THR A 319 12.79 -16.45 1.06
N LEU A 320 11.70 -16.50 0.30
CA LEU A 320 10.35 -16.33 0.81
C LEU A 320 9.71 -17.71 0.97
N THR A 321 9.53 -18.15 2.21
CA THR A 321 8.70 -19.33 2.50
C THR A 321 7.25 -18.91 2.59
N LEU A 322 6.42 -19.40 1.66
CA LEU A 322 4.98 -19.19 1.63
C LEU A 322 4.30 -20.35 2.35
N SER A 323 3.82 -20.10 3.57
CA SER A 323 3.12 -21.10 4.40
C SER A 323 1.62 -20.82 4.55
N GLY A 324 1.18 -19.60 4.24
CA GLY A 324 -0.24 -19.24 4.19
C GLY A 324 -0.93 -19.75 2.92
N ASP A 325 -2.24 -19.96 2.95
CA ASP A 325 -2.99 -20.43 1.78
C ASP A 325 -3.02 -19.38 0.66
N ALA A 326 -2.70 -19.81 -0.56
CA ALA A 326 -2.75 -19.01 -1.78
C ALA A 326 -3.46 -19.76 -2.92
N SER A 327 -4.37 -20.68 -2.57
CA SER A 327 -5.15 -21.47 -3.53
C SER A 327 -6.19 -20.68 -4.32
N ASP A 328 -6.50 -19.44 -3.91
CA ASP A 328 -7.42 -18.52 -4.61
C ASP A 328 -6.69 -17.46 -5.47
N LEU A 329 -5.37 -17.56 -5.64
CA LEU A 329 -4.58 -16.65 -6.47
C LEU A 329 -4.77 -16.95 -7.96
N ALA A 330 -5.54 -16.11 -8.67
CA ALA A 330 -5.87 -16.36 -10.08
C ALA A 330 -5.04 -15.54 -11.09
N GLY A 331 -4.10 -14.69 -10.65
CA GLY A 331 -3.27 -13.90 -11.55
C GLY A 331 -1.91 -14.51 -11.85
N ASN A 332 -1.06 -13.74 -12.54
CA ASN A 332 0.30 -14.17 -12.84
C ASN A 332 1.20 -14.18 -11.59
N LEU A 333 2.07 -15.17 -11.52
CA LEU A 333 3.09 -15.35 -10.51
C LEU A 333 4.48 -15.19 -11.15
N GLY A 334 5.29 -14.26 -10.64
CA GLY A 334 6.66 -14.04 -11.09
C GLY A 334 7.67 -14.25 -9.98
N VAL A 335 8.59 -15.20 -10.15
CA VAL A 335 9.80 -15.32 -9.33
C VAL A 335 10.94 -14.69 -10.12
N MET A 336 11.39 -13.52 -9.66
CA MET A 336 12.31 -12.62 -10.34
C MET A 336 13.71 -12.62 -9.73
N GLY A 337 13.86 -13.14 -8.50
CA GLY A 337 15.13 -13.25 -7.79
C GLY A 337 15.01 -14.08 -6.50
N GLY A 338 16.14 -14.62 -6.04
CA GLY A 338 16.20 -15.48 -4.86
C GLY A 338 15.30 -16.73 -4.98
N THR A 339 14.73 -17.16 -3.85
CA THR A 339 13.92 -18.39 -3.78
C THR A 339 12.49 -18.10 -3.31
N LEU A 340 11.49 -18.58 -4.04
CA LEU A 340 10.14 -18.80 -3.52
C LEU A 340 10.03 -20.26 -3.06
N ASP A 341 9.84 -20.47 -1.78
CA ASP A 341 9.65 -21.78 -1.17
C ASP A 341 8.18 -21.98 -0.82
N ILE A 342 7.51 -22.90 -1.52
CA ILE A 342 6.08 -23.15 -1.41
C ILE A 342 5.88 -24.33 -0.46
N ASP A 343 5.29 -24.06 0.71
CA ASP A 343 4.96 -25.02 1.78
C ASP A 343 3.43 -25.12 2.00
N THR A 344 2.66 -24.81 0.95
CA THR A 344 1.20 -24.62 1.01
C THR A 344 0.57 -24.91 -0.35
N GLN A 345 -0.73 -24.63 -0.50
CA GLN A 345 -1.42 -24.65 -1.78
C GLN A 345 -1.30 -23.29 -2.47
N LEU A 346 -0.89 -23.29 -3.73
CA LEU A 346 -0.71 -22.11 -4.55
C LEU A 346 -1.36 -22.29 -5.91
N THR A 347 -2.16 -21.33 -6.35
CA THR A 347 -2.64 -21.23 -7.73
C THR A 347 -2.02 -20.04 -8.45
N SER A 348 -2.02 -20.09 -9.78
CA SER A 348 -1.63 -18.96 -10.64
C SER A 348 -2.21 -19.16 -12.04
N PHE A 349 -2.36 -18.09 -12.82
CA PHE A 349 -2.64 -18.23 -14.25
C PHE A 349 -1.35 -18.59 -14.99
N THR A 350 -0.42 -17.65 -15.11
CA THR A 350 0.94 -17.93 -15.60
C THR A 350 1.95 -17.85 -14.46
N GLY A 351 2.70 -18.91 -14.24
CA GLY A 351 3.91 -18.94 -13.42
C GLY A 351 5.16 -18.68 -14.27
N ILE A 352 5.97 -17.69 -13.90
CA ILE A 352 7.26 -17.39 -14.54
C ILE A 352 8.34 -17.42 -13.48
N ILE A 353 9.36 -18.24 -13.69
CA ILE A 353 10.57 -18.27 -12.87
C ILE A 353 11.72 -17.81 -13.75
N ALA A 354 12.14 -16.56 -13.60
CA ALA A 354 13.23 -16.02 -14.41
C ALA A 354 13.79 -14.75 -13.78
N THR A 355 15.11 -14.67 -13.64
CA THR A 355 15.79 -13.39 -13.37
C THR A 355 15.61 -12.40 -14.53
N ASP A 356 15.91 -11.13 -14.29
CA ASP A 356 15.98 -10.11 -15.34
C ASP A 356 17.24 -10.24 -16.25
N GLY A 357 18.11 -11.23 -15.98
CA GLY A 357 19.32 -11.52 -16.72
C GLY A 357 20.44 -10.48 -16.56
N THR A 358 20.34 -9.56 -15.59
CA THR A 358 21.37 -8.55 -15.33
C THR A 358 22.61 -9.15 -14.66
N ASP A 359 22.41 -10.14 -13.78
CA ASP A 359 23.47 -10.95 -13.19
C ASP A 359 23.51 -12.35 -13.84
N PRO A 360 24.62 -12.72 -14.52
CA PRO A 360 24.74 -14.03 -15.16
C PRO A 360 24.85 -15.20 -14.17
N ASP A 361 25.22 -14.95 -12.91
CA ASP A 361 25.38 -15.98 -11.88
C ASP A 361 24.10 -16.19 -11.08
N GLU A 362 23.18 -15.21 -11.08
CA GLU A 362 21.90 -15.29 -10.37
C GLU A 362 20.93 -16.31 -11.01
N TRP A 363 20.09 -16.90 -10.16
CA TRP A 363 18.96 -17.74 -10.53
C TRP A 363 17.74 -17.31 -9.72
N ALA A 364 16.58 -17.21 -10.39
CA ALA A 364 15.30 -17.24 -9.73
C ALA A 364 14.91 -18.69 -9.49
N THR A 365 14.51 -19.03 -8.27
CA THR A 365 14.19 -20.43 -7.89
C THR A 365 12.78 -20.52 -7.31
N ALA A 366 11.97 -21.45 -7.79
CA ALA A 366 10.78 -21.91 -7.06
C ALA A 366 11.02 -23.33 -6.55
N ARG A 367 10.75 -23.55 -5.26
CA ARG A 367 10.81 -24.86 -4.61
C ARG A 367 9.42 -25.26 -4.13
N VAL A 368 8.97 -26.46 -4.47
CA VAL A 368 7.71 -27.06 -4.00
C VAL A 368 8.07 -28.33 -3.25
N SER A 369 7.67 -28.41 -1.98
CA SER A 369 8.05 -29.55 -1.14
C SER A 369 7.01 -29.99 -0.13
N GLY A 370 7.16 -31.20 0.44
CA GLY A 370 6.23 -31.71 1.42
C GLY A 370 4.86 -32.01 0.81
N SER A 371 3.79 -31.54 1.44
CA SER A 371 2.42 -31.64 0.90
C SER A 371 2.00 -30.42 0.07
N ALA A 372 2.93 -29.54 -0.28
CA ALA A 372 2.65 -28.35 -1.06
C ALA A 372 2.20 -28.69 -2.48
N THR A 373 1.29 -27.88 -3.01
CA THR A 373 0.90 -27.96 -4.42
C THR A 373 1.02 -26.61 -5.08
N TRP A 374 1.44 -26.62 -6.34
CA TRP A 374 1.36 -25.45 -7.21
C TRP A 374 0.59 -25.81 -8.48
N THR A 375 -0.56 -25.18 -8.65
CA THR A 375 -1.38 -25.31 -9.87
C THR A 375 -1.26 -24.03 -10.71
N ALA A 376 -0.89 -24.17 -11.98
CA ALA A 376 -0.82 -23.07 -12.94
C ALA A 376 -1.57 -23.43 -14.23
N ASP A 377 -1.97 -22.45 -15.05
CA ASP A 377 -2.35 -22.74 -16.44
C ASP A 377 -1.07 -22.97 -17.25
N VAL A 378 -0.16 -22.00 -17.20
CA VAL A 378 1.14 -22.06 -17.88
C VAL A 378 2.27 -21.91 -16.87
N LEU A 379 3.30 -22.75 -16.96
CA LEU A 379 4.53 -22.62 -16.18
C LEU A 379 5.76 -22.43 -17.08
N ARG A 380 6.55 -21.38 -16.85
CA ARG A 380 7.80 -21.10 -17.55
C ARG A 380 8.97 -21.05 -16.59
N VAL A 381 9.97 -21.87 -16.85
CA VAL A 381 11.19 -21.98 -16.04
C VAL A 381 12.37 -21.51 -16.89
N GLY A 382 12.83 -20.28 -16.67
CA GLY A 382 13.69 -19.55 -17.60
C GLY A 382 12.86 -18.94 -18.73
N ASP A 383 12.86 -17.62 -18.81
CA ASP A 383 12.14 -16.84 -19.82
C ASP A 383 13.01 -15.64 -20.26
N SER A 384 12.66 -15.00 -21.39
CA SER A 384 13.29 -13.77 -21.87
C SER A 384 12.26 -12.66 -21.98
N ASN A 385 12.47 -11.55 -21.26
CA ASN A 385 11.68 -10.33 -21.44
C ASN A 385 12.46 -9.35 -22.32
N GLY A 386 12.20 -9.37 -23.63
CA GLY A 386 12.95 -8.55 -24.59
C GLY A 386 14.37 -9.10 -24.83
N ASP A 387 15.40 -8.28 -24.60
CA ASP A 387 16.81 -8.66 -24.79
C ASP A 387 17.43 -9.42 -23.59
N SER A 388 16.70 -9.47 -22.46
CA SER A 388 17.16 -10.10 -21.22
C SER A 388 17.07 -11.62 -21.27
N LYS A 389 18.15 -12.30 -20.87
CA LYS A 389 18.29 -13.77 -20.87
C LYS A 389 18.08 -14.33 -19.47
N GLY A 390 16.83 -14.38 -19.03
CA GLY A 390 16.49 -14.79 -17.66
C GLY A 390 16.85 -16.24 -17.37
N LYS A 391 17.29 -16.48 -16.12
CA LYS A 391 17.61 -17.82 -15.60
C LYS A 391 16.57 -18.23 -14.56
N GLY A 392 16.04 -19.44 -14.70
CA GLY A 392 15.00 -19.96 -13.81
C GLY A 392 15.24 -21.40 -13.40
N SER A 393 14.97 -21.70 -12.13
CA SER A 393 15.09 -23.02 -11.52
C SER A 393 13.77 -23.45 -10.88
N LEU A 394 13.24 -24.61 -11.24
CA LEU A 394 12.14 -25.28 -10.57
C LEU A 394 12.68 -26.50 -9.82
N ILE A 395 12.37 -26.61 -8.53
CA ILE A 395 12.71 -27.77 -7.70
C ILE A 395 11.41 -28.33 -7.13
N VAL A 396 11.13 -29.59 -7.40
CA VAL A 396 9.99 -30.32 -6.81
C VAL A 396 10.56 -31.52 -6.06
N GLU A 397 10.41 -31.52 -4.74
CA GLU A 397 11.05 -32.52 -3.89
C GLU A 397 10.18 -32.93 -2.70
N ASN A 398 10.57 -34.01 -2.00
CA ASN A 398 9.96 -34.41 -0.73
C ASN A 398 8.42 -34.52 -0.76
N GLY A 399 7.83 -34.96 -1.87
CA GLY A 399 6.37 -35.14 -2.01
C GLY A 399 5.62 -33.98 -2.67
N GLY A 400 6.32 -32.87 -2.99
CA GLY A 400 5.72 -31.70 -3.61
C GLY A 400 5.08 -32.00 -4.97
N GLN A 401 4.03 -31.25 -5.32
CA GLN A 401 3.29 -31.49 -6.56
C GLN A 401 3.11 -30.21 -7.38
N VAL A 402 3.42 -30.28 -8.67
CA VAL A 402 3.16 -29.21 -9.64
C VAL A 402 2.18 -29.70 -10.70
N PHE A 403 1.14 -28.92 -10.96
CA PHE A 403 0.13 -29.19 -11.97
C PHE A 403 0.02 -28.00 -12.91
N ASN A 404 0.05 -28.23 -14.21
CA ASN A 404 -0.31 -27.17 -15.15
C ASN A 404 -0.87 -27.71 -16.47
N ASP A 405 -1.42 -26.83 -17.30
CA ASP A 405 -1.81 -27.21 -18.66
C ASP A 405 -0.57 -27.33 -19.54
N SER A 406 0.24 -26.26 -19.62
CA SER A 406 1.43 -26.20 -20.47
C SER A 406 2.69 -25.72 -19.75
N GLY A 407 3.80 -26.43 -19.92
CA GLY A 407 5.06 -26.16 -19.22
C GLY A 407 6.23 -25.99 -20.18
N VAL A 408 7.08 -25.00 -19.92
CA VAL A 408 8.27 -24.73 -20.74
C VAL A 408 9.49 -24.50 -19.87
N VAL A 409 10.54 -25.26 -20.11
CA VAL A 409 11.86 -25.07 -19.52
C VAL A 409 12.75 -24.40 -20.57
N ALA A 410 13.14 -23.15 -20.32
CA ALA A 410 13.77 -22.21 -21.23
C ALA A 410 12.87 -21.79 -22.41
N TYR A 411 11.89 -20.93 -22.10
CA TYR A 411 10.96 -20.40 -23.08
C TYR A 411 11.67 -19.50 -24.09
N GLY A 412 12.44 -18.52 -23.62
CA GLY A 412 13.01 -17.44 -24.44
C GLY A 412 14.36 -17.74 -25.10
N ALA A 413 14.67 -17.04 -26.20
CA ALA A 413 15.98 -17.16 -26.85
C ALA A 413 17.12 -16.71 -25.93
N GLY A 414 18.13 -17.56 -25.76
CA GLY A 414 19.24 -17.32 -24.83
C GLY A 414 18.91 -17.44 -23.34
N SER A 415 17.64 -17.66 -22.97
CA SER A 415 17.26 -17.99 -21.59
C SER A 415 17.81 -19.35 -21.17
N THR A 416 17.94 -19.56 -19.86
CA THR A 416 18.34 -20.87 -19.30
C THR A 416 17.33 -21.32 -18.26
N GLY A 417 16.83 -22.53 -18.42
CA GLY A 417 15.84 -23.15 -17.53
C GLY A 417 16.37 -24.45 -16.97
N SER A 418 16.16 -24.68 -15.68
CA SER A 418 16.46 -25.95 -15.02
C SER A 418 15.26 -26.41 -14.21
N ALA A 419 14.82 -27.65 -14.40
CA ALA A 419 13.80 -28.27 -13.57
C ALA A 419 14.36 -29.57 -12.97
N VAL A 420 14.17 -29.76 -11.67
CA VAL A 420 14.58 -30.97 -10.93
C VAL A 420 13.38 -31.53 -10.20
N ILE A 421 13.00 -32.75 -10.53
CA ILE A 421 11.90 -33.49 -9.88
C ILE A 421 12.53 -34.68 -9.18
N SER A 422 12.61 -34.63 -7.84
CA SER A 422 13.40 -35.57 -7.04
C SER A 422 12.63 -36.13 -5.84
N GLY A 423 12.79 -37.41 -5.56
CA GLY A 423 12.18 -38.06 -4.40
C GLY A 423 10.83 -38.71 -4.70
N ASN A 424 10.49 -39.72 -3.90
CA ASN A 424 9.21 -40.40 -3.95
C ASN A 424 8.05 -39.42 -3.79
N ASP A 425 7.00 -39.66 -4.56
CA ASP A 425 5.77 -38.86 -4.57
C ASP A 425 5.99 -37.38 -4.91
N SER A 426 7.15 -37.00 -5.45
CA SER A 426 7.35 -35.67 -6.06
C SER A 426 6.90 -35.72 -7.53
N GLY A 427 6.05 -34.78 -7.93
CA GLY A 427 5.35 -34.86 -9.22
C GLY A 427 5.29 -33.55 -9.99
N TRP A 428 5.42 -33.66 -11.32
CA TRP A 428 5.07 -32.59 -12.25
C TRP A 428 4.13 -33.12 -13.34
N THR A 429 2.86 -32.73 -13.28
CA THR A 429 1.81 -33.19 -14.19
C THR A 429 1.36 -32.07 -15.13
N LEU A 430 1.42 -32.35 -16.43
CA LEU A 430 1.03 -31.44 -17.50
C LEU A 430 -0.12 -32.03 -18.31
N VAL A 431 -1.20 -31.27 -18.49
CA VAL A 431 -2.38 -31.73 -19.24
C VAL A 431 -2.13 -31.70 -20.75
N ASP A 432 -1.53 -30.64 -21.28
CA ASP A 432 -1.28 -30.49 -22.72
C ASP A 432 0.17 -30.80 -23.08
N ALA A 433 1.11 -29.90 -22.75
CA ALA A 433 2.43 -29.98 -23.34
C ALA A 433 3.58 -29.64 -22.38
N ILE A 434 4.72 -30.29 -22.61
CA ILE A 434 6.01 -29.91 -22.04
C ILE A 434 7.02 -29.63 -23.16
N ALA A 435 7.76 -28.53 -23.05
CA ALA A 435 8.91 -28.23 -23.90
C ALA A 435 10.16 -27.99 -23.06
N VAL A 436 11.22 -28.76 -23.29
CA VAL A 436 12.53 -28.58 -22.67
C VAL A 436 13.49 -28.05 -23.72
N GLY A 437 13.88 -26.77 -23.58
CA GLY A 437 14.61 -26.03 -24.61
C GLY A 437 13.70 -25.68 -25.79
N LEU A 438 12.78 -24.72 -25.62
CA LEU A 438 11.91 -24.26 -26.70
C LEU A 438 12.68 -23.32 -27.65
N PHE A 439 13.13 -22.18 -27.13
CA PHE A 439 14.04 -21.26 -27.83
C PHE A 439 15.39 -21.08 -27.09
N GLY A 440 15.49 -21.56 -25.84
CA GLY A 440 16.67 -21.43 -24.98
C GLY A 440 17.35 -22.75 -24.61
N ASN A 441 18.13 -22.72 -23.52
CA ASN A 441 18.81 -23.89 -22.97
C ASN A 441 18.03 -24.46 -21.79
N GLY A 442 17.26 -25.52 -22.01
CA GLY A 442 16.45 -26.17 -20.99
C GLY A 442 17.06 -27.49 -20.52
N SER A 443 17.02 -27.72 -19.21
CA SER A 443 17.39 -28.98 -18.57
C SER A 443 16.29 -29.49 -17.65
N LEU A 444 15.92 -30.76 -17.76
CA LEU A 444 14.99 -31.46 -16.87
C LEU A 444 15.67 -32.71 -16.30
N SER A 445 15.76 -32.80 -14.98
CA SER A 445 16.24 -33.99 -14.27
C SER A 445 15.09 -34.63 -13.50
N ILE A 446 14.89 -35.93 -13.68
CA ILE A 446 13.90 -36.74 -12.97
C ILE A 446 14.67 -37.84 -12.25
N GLU A 447 14.75 -37.74 -10.94
CA GLU A 447 15.66 -38.54 -10.13
C GLU A 447 15.03 -39.05 -8.82
N ASN A 448 15.64 -40.08 -8.23
CA ASN A 448 15.27 -40.60 -6.90
C ASN A 448 13.77 -40.90 -6.70
N GLY A 449 13.06 -41.36 -7.74
CA GLY A 449 11.63 -41.68 -7.62
C GLY A 449 10.67 -40.57 -8.06
N GLY A 450 11.20 -39.46 -8.58
CA GLY A 450 10.39 -38.36 -9.11
C GLY A 450 9.59 -38.74 -10.35
N GLN A 451 8.47 -38.05 -10.57
CA GLN A 451 7.51 -38.40 -11.63
C GLN A 451 7.14 -37.17 -12.46
N VAL A 452 7.19 -37.33 -13.79
CA VAL A 452 6.67 -36.34 -14.74
C VAL A 452 5.62 -36.99 -15.61
N SER A 453 4.49 -36.31 -15.82
CA SER A 453 3.44 -36.75 -16.74
C SER A 453 3.11 -35.63 -17.72
N SER A 454 3.03 -35.91 -19.01
CA SER A 454 2.63 -34.94 -20.04
C SER A 454 1.61 -35.56 -20.98
N GLY A 455 0.47 -34.91 -21.19
CA GLY A 455 -0.59 -35.43 -22.04
C GLY A 455 -0.23 -35.49 -23.53
N ASN A 456 -0.37 -34.39 -24.26
CA ASN A 456 -0.30 -34.39 -25.72
C ASN A 456 1.13 -34.35 -26.28
N ASN A 457 1.86 -33.26 -26.03
CA ASN A 457 3.11 -32.99 -26.75
C ASN A 457 4.28 -32.83 -25.79
N ALA A 458 5.32 -33.62 -26.02
CA ALA A 458 6.59 -33.50 -25.32
C ALA A 458 7.70 -33.20 -26.32
N ILE A 459 8.41 -32.09 -26.12
CA ILE A 459 9.46 -31.62 -27.02
C ILE A 459 10.75 -31.41 -26.24
N VAL A 460 11.86 -31.91 -26.76
CA VAL A 460 13.21 -31.71 -26.22
C VAL A 460 14.10 -31.13 -27.32
N GLY A 461 14.40 -29.82 -27.25
CA GLY A 461 15.15 -29.08 -28.26
C GLY A 461 14.33 -28.76 -29.52
N TRP A 462 13.52 -27.70 -29.46
CA TRP A 462 12.61 -27.32 -30.55
C TRP A 462 13.30 -26.50 -31.65
N ASP A 463 13.80 -25.31 -31.34
CA ASP A 463 14.34 -24.35 -32.31
C ASP A 463 15.83 -24.58 -32.63
N ALA A 464 16.31 -24.08 -33.77
CA ALA A 464 17.67 -24.30 -34.27
C ALA A 464 18.79 -23.91 -33.29
N GLN A 465 18.55 -22.92 -32.40
CA GLN A 465 19.50 -22.50 -31.38
C GLN A 465 19.21 -23.08 -29.98
N ALA A 466 18.09 -23.78 -29.82
CA ALA A 466 17.68 -24.34 -28.56
C ALA A 466 18.45 -25.63 -28.22
N THR A 467 18.72 -25.81 -26.93
CA THR A 467 19.27 -27.05 -26.38
C THR A 467 18.30 -27.56 -25.33
N GLY A 468 17.77 -28.77 -25.54
CA GLY A 468 16.95 -29.49 -24.57
C GLY A 468 17.70 -30.69 -24.04
N ILE A 469 17.81 -30.82 -22.72
CA ILE A 469 18.43 -31.98 -22.08
C ILE A 469 17.45 -32.54 -21.05
N VAL A 470 17.16 -33.83 -21.14
CA VAL A 470 16.36 -34.57 -20.16
C VAL A 470 17.18 -35.74 -19.64
N ASN A 471 17.29 -35.88 -18.32
CA ASN A 471 17.94 -37.01 -17.66
C ASN A 471 16.94 -37.68 -16.72
N ILE A 472 16.73 -38.98 -16.90
CA ILE A 472 15.88 -39.80 -16.03
C ILE A 472 16.78 -40.85 -15.38
N THR A 473 17.00 -40.72 -14.08
CA THR A 473 18.00 -41.52 -13.38
C THR A 473 17.49 -42.10 -12.07
N GLY A 474 17.97 -43.30 -11.75
CA GLY A 474 17.70 -43.95 -10.47
C GLY A 474 16.34 -44.65 -10.37
N PRO A 475 16.16 -45.52 -9.36
CA PRO A 475 14.98 -46.35 -9.24
C PRO A 475 13.69 -45.54 -9.05
N GLY A 476 12.64 -45.91 -9.78
CA GLY A 476 11.30 -45.32 -9.63
C GLY A 476 11.11 -43.97 -10.33
N SER A 477 12.17 -43.38 -10.89
CA SER A 477 12.08 -42.16 -11.69
C SER A 477 11.37 -42.43 -13.02
N VAL A 478 10.34 -41.66 -13.35
CA VAL A 478 9.50 -41.91 -14.54
C VAL A 478 9.10 -40.61 -15.23
N TRP A 479 9.14 -40.63 -16.56
CA TRP A 479 8.39 -39.69 -17.39
C TRP A 479 7.36 -40.46 -18.22
N THR A 480 6.08 -40.15 -18.03
CA THR A 480 4.95 -40.67 -18.81
C THR A 480 4.49 -39.62 -19.82
N GLY A 481 4.43 -40.00 -21.10
CA GLY A 481 3.83 -39.19 -22.15
C GLY A 481 2.63 -39.91 -22.76
N ASP A 482 1.47 -39.25 -22.88
CA ASP A 482 0.25 -39.89 -23.45
C ASP A 482 0.26 -39.88 -24.99
N SER A 483 1.14 -39.10 -25.61
CA SER A 483 1.33 -39.02 -27.07
C SER A 483 2.82 -38.94 -27.44
N ILE A 484 3.27 -37.98 -28.25
CA ILE A 484 4.61 -37.99 -28.88
C ILE A 484 5.63 -37.28 -27.99
N ILE A 485 6.76 -37.96 -27.74
CA ILE A 485 8.00 -37.36 -27.24
C ILE A 485 8.96 -37.16 -28.42
N ALA A 486 9.14 -35.91 -28.85
CA ALA A 486 10.05 -35.52 -29.92
C ALA A 486 11.36 -34.99 -29.35
N VAL A 487 12.49 -35.59 -29.73
CA VAL A 487 13.83 -35.21 -29.27
C VAL A 487 14.67 -34.73 -30.46
N GLY A 488 15.13 -33.48 -30.40
CA GLY A 488 15.94 -32.83 -31.43
C GLY A 488 15.13 -32.50 -32.68
N VAL A 489 14.17 -31.58 -32.58
CA VAL A 489 13.26 -31.22 -33.69
C VAL A 489 14.00 -30.39 -34.74
N LEU A 490 14.30 -29.12 -34.45
CA LEU A 490 15.26 -28.30 -35.21
C LEU A 490 16.54 -28.03 -34.39
N GLY A 491 16.44 -28.14 -33.07
CA GLY A 491 17.53 -27.90 -32.11
C GLY A 491 18.30 -29.14 -31.68
N LYS A 492 19.09 -28.98 -30.62
CA LYS A 492 19.82 -30.08 -29.98
C LYS A 492 18.99 -30.67 -28.85
N GLY A 493 18.45 -31.86 -29.04
CA GLY A 493 17.75 -32.61 -27.99
C GLY A 493 18.57 -33.79 -27.50
N THR A 494 18.66 -33.97 -26.18
CA THR A 494 19.25 -35.16 -25.54
C THR A 494 18.27 -35.71 -24.51
N LEU A 495 18.01 -37.01 -24.57
CA LEU A 495 17.24 -37.74 -23.56
C LEU A 495 18.08 -38.93 -23.07
N THR A 496 18.44 -38.93 -21.79
CA THR A 496 19.24 -39.99 -21.15
C THR A 496 18.40 -40.75 -20.15
N LEU A 497 18.45 -42.08 -20.21
CA LEU A 497 17.85 -42.99 -19.22
C LEU A 497 18.98 -43.87 -18.65
N SER A 498 19.15 -43.89 -17.32
CA SER A 498 20.22 -44.67 -16.67
C SER A 498 19.88 -45.23 -15.31
#